data_AF-A0A540X7G3-F1
#
_entry.id   AF-A0A540X7G3-F1
#
_cell.length_a   1.000
_cell.length_b   1.000
_cell.length_c   1.000
_cell.angle_alpha   90.00
_cell.angle_beta   90.00
_cell.angle_gamma   90.00
#
_symmetry.space_group_name_H-M   'P 1'
#
loop_
_entity.id
_entity.type
_entity.pdbx_description
1 polymer ?
#
loop_
_entity_poly.entity_id
_entity_poly.type
_entity_poly.pdbx_seq_one_letter_code
_entity_poly.pdbx_strand_id
1 'polypeptide(L)'
;MTLRLQSAFLALTLTLAACGSAETEEFTDSPALGEQQSPVSFPTRLNTCGNEATKPQIFSNTFASPNALLPGGSAPSGFNPANGRFSRGGIQYVSGNGVRMELVTDKCTYIKEVKVGSTVLTTSYTNGFWYSAQASTSQPKDPTRYGYNLWVFFPYQGDGSTDMVTITVGRDMGRLTETYSFPLVRVDSVNPVGATAPINFTRAELFNMFGKALYEKFNGATNSTRENPDDPNSRRIYGYDPSKLQVAVTSSGVTFGFDFKAEVNGWCDPTVHAQGKFTLNADNQGISVHWETPASGSLDWPFLCEIVQVIPILGIIPAIVYDVVEADNGKSVADSVEKAVTDSLPTSSTVNFFLDGSTVQNGQLLVNLKVPAPSIGVRTPYDAFDMTRTATQFPAGDAVLFLASGLGMNDTVANVTPTTTLSSGPNGVPRVGVPTWPFPLTVARTGNLVWNTRPVGRLLARNTSTLKTTTYNYEPGCSITIPGGGTGPGGSGLSTPYLKLGVNDTAADAQRLRGGFSLGYSVRAFFLSEVGLGASLVPSCASVITTPVFENGVLAP
;
A
#
# COMPACT_ATOMS: atom_id res chain seq x y z
N MET A 1 29.46 1.92 -37.95
CA MET A 1 30.49 0.92 -38.24
C MET A 1 31.00 0.39 -36.90
N THR A 2 30.65 -0.86 -36.60
CA THR A 2 31.14 -1.74 -35.50
C THR A 2 31.17 -1.23 -34.05
N LEU A 3 30.13 -1.56 -33.29
CA LEU A 3 30.23 -1.95 -31.87
C LEU A 3 29.85 -3.43 -31.77
N ARG A 4 30.78 -4.29 -31.34
CA ARG A 4 30.53 -5.67 -30.90
C ARG A 4 30.58 -5.68 -29.37
N LEU A 5 29.46 -6.01 -28.72
CA LEU A 5 29.47 -6.50 -27.35
C LEU A 5 28.92 -7.93 -27.37
N GLN A 6 29.74 -8.88 -26.96
CA GLN A 6 29.43 -10.30 -26.90
C GLN A 6 28.58 -10.60 -25.66
N SER A 7 27.46 -11.29 -25.88
CA SER A 7 26.64 -11.92 -24.85
C SER A 7 27.21 -13.32 -24.57
N ALA A 8 27.63 -13.58 -23.33
CA ALA A 8 27.94 -14.93 -22.87
C ALA A 8 26.67 -15.59 -22.30
N PHE A 9 26.15 -16.57 -23.04
CA PHE A 9 25.14 -17.52 -22.58
C PHE A 9 25.81 -18.54 -21.65
N LEU A 10 25.32 -18.67 -20.41
CA LEU A 10 25.65 -19.81 -19.55
C LEU A 10 24.41 -20.70 -19.46
N ALA A 11 24.53 -21.90 -20.05
CA ALA A 11 23.54 -22.96 -19.99
C ALA A 11 23.65 -23.70 -18.64
N LEU A 12 22.51 -23.90 -17.97
CA LEU A 12 22.40 -24.75 -16.79
C LEU A 12 21.65 -26.02 -17.20
N THR A 13 22.36 -27.15 -17.21
CA THR A 13 21.84 -28.49 -17.43
C THR A 13 21.24 -29.04 -16.14
N LEU A 14 19.94 -29.37 -16.16
CA LEU A 14 19.30 -30.25 -15.16
C LEU A 14 19.55 -31.71 -15.53
N THR A 15 20.03 -32.50 -14.58
CA THR A 15 19.97 -33.97 -14.61
C THR A 15 19.07 -34.46 -13.47
N LEU A 16 17.97 -35.12 -13.86
CA LEU A 16 17.06 -35.91 -13.04
C LEU A 16 17.36 -37.40 -13.31
N ALA A 17 17.60 -38.21 -12.28
CA ALA A 17 17.30 -39.66 -12.26
C ALA A 17 17.57 -40.30 -10.88
N ALA A 18 16.88 -41.44 -10.66
CA ALA A 18 16.90 -42.41 -9.54
C ALA A 18 15.94 -42.06 -8.37
N CYS A 19 14.78 -42.68 -8.16
CA CYS A 19 14.28 -44.07 -8.34
C CYS A 19 14.89 -45.09 -7.36
N GLY A 20 14.03 -45.74 -6.55
CA GLY A 20 14.34 -46.80 -5.59
C GLY A 20 13.42 -46.72 -4.36
N SER A 21 12.16 -47.17 -4.45
CA SER A 21 11.67 -48.54 -4.17
C SER A 21 11.57 -48.88 -2.68
N ALA A 22 10.34 -49.13 -2.25
CA ALA A 22 9.95 -49.65 -0.96
C ALA A 22 10.34 -51.13 -0.81
N GLU A 23 10.85 -51.50 0.36
CA GLU A 23 10.80 -52.88 0.85
C GLU A 23 10.30 -52.87 2.30
N THR A 24 9.14 -53.49 2.47
CA THR A 24 8.62 -54.12 3.68
C THR A 24 9.47 -55.32 4.03
N GLU A 25 9.97 -55.41 5.27
CA GLU A 25 10.28 -56.69 5.89
C GLU A 25 9.67 -56.79 7.29
N GLU A 26 9.18 -57.99 7.54
CA GLU A 26 8.33 -58.43 8.63
C GLU A 26 9.18 -59.02 9.77
N PHE A 27 8.58 -59.08 10.96
CA PHE A 27 9.05 -59.64 12.24
C PHE A 27 9.98 -60.87 12.18
N THR A 28 10.99 -60.92 13.06
CA THR A 28 10.97 -61.80 14.26
C THR A 28 12.19 -61.64 15.19
N ASP A 29 11.91 -61.92 16.46
CA ASP A 29 12.77 -62.36 17.56
C ASP A 29 13.64 -61.38 18.38
N SER A 30 13.14 -61.19 19.61
CA SER A 30 13.83 -60.68 20.79
C SER A 30 14.98 -61.59 21.23
N PRO A 31 16.10 -61.01 21.72
CA PRO A 31 16.89 -61.64 22.76
C PRO A 31 16.68 -60.95 24.11
N ALA A 32 16.28 -61.78 25.06
CA ALA A 32 16.64 -61.81 26.47
C ALA A 32 17.00 -60.50 27.20
N LEU A 33 16.19 -60.23 28.22
CA LEU A 33 16.44 -59.44 29.43
C LEU A 33 17.94 -59.40 29.83
N GLY A 34 18.60 -58.32 29.44
CA GLY A 34 19.84 -57.84 30.04
C GLY A 34 19.53 -56.96 31.26
N GLU A 35 20.34 -57.13 32.30
CA GLU A 35 20.20 -56.56 33.64
C GLU A 35 19.70 -55.12 33.70
N GLN A 36 18.76 -54.91 34.62
CA GLN A 36 18.25 -53.63 35.06
C GLN A 36 19.41 -52.75 35.56
N GLN A 37 19.98 -51.93 34.67
CA GLN A 37 20.89 -50.86 35.07
C GLN A 37 20.12 -49.95 36.01
N SER A 38 20.59 -49.86 37.25
CA SER A 38 20.15 -48.91 38.25
C SER A 38 20.00 -47.52 37.62
N PRO A 39 18.93 -46.76 37.92
CA PRO A 39 18.76 -45.44 37.36
C PRO A 39 19.99 -44.61 37.70
N VAL A 40 20.70 -44.17 36.66
CA VAL A 40 21.75 -43.15 36.79
C VAL A 40 21.08 -41.95 37.45
N SER A 41 21.35 -41.74 38.74
CA SER A 41 20.91 -40.55 39.46
C SER A 41 21.71 -39.38 38.90
N PHE A 42 21.12 -38.69 37.94
CA PHE A 42 21.58 -37.35 37.60
C PHE A 42 21.53 -36.53 38.90
N PRO A 43 22.59 -35.81 39.29
CA PRO A 43 22.50 -34.91 40.42
C PRO A 43 21.37 -33.94 40.11
N THR A 44 20.27 -34.05 40.86
CA THR A 44 19.20 -33.07 40.86
C THR A 44 19.86 -31.75 41.18
N ARG A 45 20.05 -30.88 40.18
CA ARG A 45 20.26 -29.46 40.46
C ARG A 45 19.14 -29.10 41.44
N LEU A 46 19.47 -28.61 42.62
CA LEU A 46 18.44 -28.10 43.52
C LEU A 46 18.04 -26.73 43.00
N ASN A 47 16.73 -26.52 42.80
CA ASN A 47 16.21 -25.18 42.57
C ASN A 47 16.46 -24.42 43.89
N THR A 48 17.48 -23.56 43.90
CA THR A 48 17.90 -22.82 45.08
C THR A 48 16.83 -21.87 45.63
N CYS A 49 15.73 -21.70 44.91
CA CYS A 49 14.63 -20.81 45.24
C CYS A 49 13.36 -21.55 45.70
N GLY A 50 13.34 -22.89 45.65
CA GLY A 50 12.24 -23.72 46.18
C GLY A 50 10.86 -23.41 45.58
N ASN A 51 10.80 -22.85 44.37
CA ASN A 51 9.58 -22.32 43.76
C ASN A 51 9.11 -23.12 42.52
N GLU A 52 9.63 -24.33 42.33
CA GLU A 52 9.29 -25.23 41.21
C GLU A 52 7.79 -25.56 41.09
N ALA A 53 7.07 -25.55 42.22
CA ALA A 53 5.64 -25.84 42.30
C ALA A 53 4.73 -24.60 42.13
N THR A 54 5.28 -23.39 41.99
CA THR A 54 4.48 -22.15 41.87
C THR A 54 4.45 -21.65 40.43
N LYS A 55 3.30 -21.11 40.00
CA LYS A 55 3.21 -20.45 38.70
C LYS A 55 4.11 -19.20 38.70
N PRO A 56 4.97 -18.99 37.68
CA PRO A 56 5.74 -17.76 37.58
C PRO A 56 4.82 -16.57 37.33
N GLN A 57 5.19 -15.39 37.81
CA GLN A 57 4.47 -14.15 37.55
C GLN A 57 5.29 -13.22 36.64
N ILE A 58 4.57 -12.49 35.78
CA ILE A 58 5.09 -11.39 34.97
C ILE A 58 4.51 -10.10 35.55
N PHE A 59 5.36 -9.24 36.11
CA PHE A 59 4.94 -8.00 36.77
C PHE A 59 4.90 -6.80 35.83
N SER A 60 5.79 -6.76 34.85
CA SER A 60 5.82 -5.69 33.85
C SER A 60 6.50 -6.14 32.55
N ASN A 61 6.15 -5.46 31.48
CA ASN A 61 6.55 -5.76 30.10
C ASN A 61 6.69 -4.45 29.30
N THR A 62 7.68 -3.65 29.67
CA THR A 62 7.89 -2.32 29.09
C THR A 62 8.73 -2.42 27.83
N PHE A 63 8.29 -1.87 26.71
CA PHE A 63 9.10 -1.84 25.50
C PHE A 63 10.21 -0.79 25.60
N ALA A 64 11.46 -1.21 25.36
CA ALA A 64 12.67 -0.38 25.46
C ALA A 64 13.32 -0.07 24.10
N SER A 65 12.86 -0.68 22.99
CA SER A 65 13.18 -0.18 21.64
C SER A 65 12.79 1.28 21.57
N PRO A 66 13.60 2.14 20.91
CA PRO A 66 13.33 3.58 20.88
C PRO A 66 11.86 3.81 20.55
N ASN A 67 11.15 4.52 21.42
CA ASN A 67 9.80 4.97 21.12
C ASN A 67 9.86 5.66 19.75
N ALA A 68 9.07 5.21 18.76
CA ALA A 68 9.08 5.88 17.46
C ALA A 68 8.78 7.35 17.60
N LEU A 69 7.92 7.68 18.56
CA LEU A 69 7.36 9.00 18.73
C LEU A 69 7.21 9.29 20.22
N LEU A 70 7.47 10.53 20.62
CA LEU A 70 7.17 11.06 21.94
C LEU A 70 5.65 11.10 22.15
N PRO A 71 5.15 11.21 23.41
CA PRO A 71 3.75 11.50 23.66
C PRO A 71 3.28 12.69 22.80
N GLY A 72 2.18 12.53 22.06
CA GLY A 72 1.72 13.52 21.08
C GLY A 72 2.25 13.30 19.64
N GLY A 73 3.02 12.25 19.38
CA GLY A 73 3.33 11.80 18.01
C GLY A 73 4.51 12.51 17.34
N SER A 74 5.32 13.27 18.08
CA SER A 74 6.52 13.94 17.55
C SER A 74 7.75 13.02 17.55
N ALA A 75 8.64 13.20 16.58
CA ALA A 75 9.88 12.42 16.49
C ALA A 75 10.98 12.99 17.42
N PRO A 76 11.76 12.15 18.13
CA PRO A 76 12.97 12.61 18.81
C PRO A 76 14.05 13.05 17.81
N SER A 77 15.05 13.80 18.26
CA SER A 77 16.18 14.21 17.43
C SER A 77 16.93 12.98 16.87
N GLY A 78 17.26 13.00 15.57
CA GLY A 78 17.93 11.89 14.90
C GLY A 78 17.06 10.66 14.63
N PHE A 79 15.73 10.77 14.79
CA PHE A 79 14.80 9.68 14.50
C PHE A 79 14.87 9.24 13.03
N ASN A 80 14.94 7.92 12.82
CA ASN A 80 14.85 7.30 11.51
C ASN A 80 13.52 6.53 11.39
N PRO A 81 12.61 6.95 10.50
CA PRO A 81 11.33 6.26 10.25
C PRO A 81 11.46 4.78 9.89
N ALA A 82 12.60 4.36 9.30
CA ALA A 82 12.86 2.97 8.95
C ALA A 82 13.21 2.09 10.18
N ASN A 83 13.54 2.67 11.33
CA ASN A 83 13.84 1.94 12.57
C ASN A 83 12.89 2.30 13.73
N GLY A 84 11.68 2.76 13.41
CA GLY A 84 10.68 3.17 14.39
C GLY A 84 9.81 2.02 14.91
N ARG A 85 9.27 2.24 16.11
CA ARG A 85 8.16 1.48 16.71
C ARG A 85 6.99 2.37 17.16
N PHE A 86 5.79 2.18 16.63
CA PHE A 86 4.56 2.81 17.11
C PHE A 86 3.70 1.79 17.86
N SER A 87 3.10 2.19 18.99
CA SER A 87 2.27 1.30 19.81
C SER A 87 0.88 1.87 19.93
N ARG A 88 -0.15 1.09 19.56
CA ARG A 88 -1.55 1.56 19.62
C ARG A 88 -2.52 0.39 19.79
N GLY A 89 -3.47 0.53 20.73
CA GLY A 89 -4.47 -0.53 21.00
C GLY A 89 -3.85 -1.87 21.42
N GLY A 90 -2.67 -1.85 22.07
CA GLY A 90 -1.91 -3.05 22.41
C GLY A 90 -1.10 -3.65 21.24
N ILE A 91 -1.17 -3.07 20.04
CA ILE A 91 -0.46 -3.52 18.83
C ILE A 91 0.87 -2.78 18.69
N GLN A 92 1.92 -3.53 18.35
CA GLN A 92 3.25 -3.00 18.07
C GLN A 92 3.49 -2.92 16.56
N TYR A 93 3.55 -1.73 16.00
CA TYR A 93 3.95 -1.49 14.61
C TYR A 93 5.45 -1.22 14.56
N VAL A 94 6.21 -2.07 13.87
CA VAL A 94 7.67 -2.03 13.90
C VAL A 94 8.23 -2.00 12.49
N SER A 95 9.03 -0.99 12.18
CA SER A 95 9.74 -0.89 10.91
C SER A 95 11.14 -1.48 10.94
N GLY A 96 11.68 -1.73 12.14
CA GLY A 96 12.97 -2.40 12.31
C GLY A 96 12.91 -3.92 12.18
N ASN A 97 14.07 -4.55 12.36
CA ASN A 97 14.28 -6.00 12.39
C ASN A 97 14.20 -6.61 13.80
N GLY A 98 13.59 -5.91 14.75
CA GLY A 98 13.43 -6.42 16.10
C GLY A 98 12.73 -5.47 17.06
N VAL A 99 12.32 -6.04 18.19
CA VAL A 99 11.79 -5.31 19.34
C VAL A 99 12.58 -5.65 20.60
N ARG A 100 12.85 -4.63 21.39
CA ARG A 100 13.47 -4.72 22.70
C ARG A 100 12.43 -4.42 23.76
N MET A 101 12.41 -5.21 24.82
CA MET A 101 11.58 -5.01 25.98
C MET A 101 12.29 -5.36 27.28
N GLU A 102 11.83 -4.74 28.35
CA GLU A 102 12.16 -5.03 29.71
C GLU A 102 11.02 -5.84 30.33
N LEU A 103 11.30 -7.10 30.65
CA LEU A 103 10.36 -8.02 31.27
C LEU A 103 10.75 -8.21 32.73
N VAL A 104 9.85 -7.88 33.66
CA VAL A 104 10.08 -8.14 35.10
C VAL A 104 9.26 -9.34 35.52
N THR A 105 9.94 -10.31 36.10
CA THR A 105 9.36 -11.56 36.58
C THR A 105 9.70 -11.78 38.05
N ASP A 106 9.13 -12.82 38.66
CA ASP A 106 9.65 -13.32 39.93
C ASP A 106 11.10 -13.79 39.78
N LYS A 107 11.88 -13.68 40.86
CA LYS A 107 13.21 -14.27 40.93
C LYS A 107 13.16 -15.79 40.65
N CYS A 108 14.19 -16.30 39.99
CA CYS A 108 14.33 -17.71 39.60
C CYS A 108 13.25 -18.21 38.63
N THR A 109 12.68 -17.27 37.88
CA THR A 109 11.98 -17.50 36.62
C THR A 109 13.01 -17.37 35.50
N TYR A 110 12.85 -18.08 34.38
CA TYR A 110 13.66 -17.91 33.17
C TYR A 110 12.78 -17.80 31.93
N ILE A 111 13.34 -17.27 30.84
CA ILE A 111 12.68 -17.26 29.52
C ILE A 111 12.76 -18.68 28.95
N LYS A 112 11.63 -19.40 28.98
CA LYS A 112 11.53 -20.78 28.51
C LYS A 112 11.44 -20.84 26.99
N GLU A 113 10.65 -19.96 26.40
CA GLU A 113 10.40 -19.97 24.97
C GLU A 113 10.01 -18.56 24.49
N VAL A 114 10.46 -18.20 23.29
CA VAL A 114 9.98 -17.02 22.56
C VAL A 114 9.52 -17.47 21.18
N LYS A 115 8.31 -17.07 20.79
CA LYS A 115 7.71 -17.37 19.49
C LYS A 115 7.33 -16.09 18.76
N VAL A 116 7.47 -16.09 17.44
CA VAL A 116 6.92 -15.08 16.52
C VAL A 116 6.07 -15.81 15.49
N GLY A 117 4.76 -15.61 15.56
CA GLY A 117 3.80 -16.44 14.81
C GLY A 117 3.95 -17.91 15.19
N SER A 118 4.17 -18.77 14.21
CA SER A 118 4.44 -20.20 14.42
C SER A 118 5.91 -20.53 14.69
N THR A 119 6.82 -19.57 14.54
CA THR A 119 8.27 -19.80 14.61
C THR A 119 8.77 -19.71 16.05
N VAL A 120 9.37 -20.79 16.55
CA VAL A 120 10.12 -20.79 17.82
C VAL A 120 11.49 -20.17 17.58
N LEU A 121 11.82 -19.14 18.36
CA LEU A 121 13.12 -18.49 18.29
C LEU A 121 14.13 -19.22 19.17
N THR A 122 15.39 -19.22 18.73
CA THR A 122 16.53 -19.66 19.54
C THR A 122 17.43 -18.47 19.84
N THR A 123 18.44 -18.67 20.71
CA THR A 123 19.46 -17.64 20.99
C THR A 123 20.51 -17.51 19.88
N SER A 124 20.39 -18.31 18.82
CA SER A 124 21.29 -18.31 17.67
C SER A 124 20.57 -17.78 16.43
N TYR A 125 21.26 -16.95 15.65
CA TYR A 125 20.71 -16.37 14.43
C TYR A 125 20.35 -17.44 13.42
N THR A 126 19.05 -17.62 13.14
CA THR A 126 18.55 -18.58 12.15
C THR A 126 17.56 -17.90 11.23
N ASN A 127 17.89 -17.73 9.94
CA ASN A 127 17.01 -17.10 8.94
C ASN A 127 16.45 -15.72 9.35
N GLY A 128 17.23 -14.91 10.07
CA GLY A 128 16.79 -13.60 10.57
C GLY A 128 15.96 -13.64 11.86
N PHE A 129 15.63 -14.82 12.36
CA PHE A 129 14.88 -15.05 13.59
C PHE A 129 15.83 -15.48 14.72
N TRP A 130 15.80 -14.75 15.84
CA TRP A 130 16.49 -15.12 17.08
C TRP A 130 16.04 -14.23 18.23
N TYR A 131 16.38 -14.58 19.46
CA TYR A 131 16.17 -13.72 20.62
C TYR A 131 17.42 -13.67 21.51
N SER A 132 17.54 -12.62 22.32
CA SER A 132 18.53 -12.52 23.38
C SER A 132 17.86 -12.08 24.66
N ALA A 133 18.09 -12.81 25.74
CA ALA A 133 17.62 -12.46 27.07
C ALA A 133 18.82 -12.25 27.98
N GLN A 134 19.05 -11.00 28.37
CA GLN A 134 20.11 -10.64 29.30
C GLN A 134 19.51 -10.07 30.58
N ALA A 135 20.29 -10.00 31.66
CA ALA A 135 19.89 -9.24 32.83
C ALA A 135 19.62 -7.78 32.42
N SER A 136 18.52 -7.20 32.88
CA SER A 136 18.29 -5.76 32.73
C SER A 136 19.42 -4.96 33.40
N THR A 137 19.82 -3.86 32.77
CA THR A 137 20.82 -2.94 33.32
C THR A 137 20.34 -2.28 34.61
N SER A 138 19.02 -2.15 34.77
CA SER A 138 18.38 -1.73 36.02
C SER A 138 17.53 -2.87 36.55
N GLN A 139 17.99 -3.52 37.63
CA GLN A 139 17.20 -4.54 38.32
C GLN A 139 16.10 -3.89 39.17
N PRO A 140 14.94 -4.54 39.35
CA PRO A 140 13.88 -4.04 40.23
C PRO A 140 14.40 -3.81 41.65
N LYS A 141 13.89 -2.77 42.33
CA LYS A 141 14.22 -2.50 43.75
C LYS A 141 13.76 -3.62 44.69
N ASP A 142 12.68 -4.30 44.33
CA ASP A 142 12.15 -5.45 45.06
C ASP A 142 13.04 -6.68 44.81
N PRO A 143 13.72 -7.23 45.84
CA PRO A 143 14.67 -8.33 45.68
C PRO A 143 14.01 -9.66 45.34
N THR A 144 12.68 -9.75 45.41
CA THR A 144 11.91 -10.94 44.99
C THR A 144 11.68 -10.98 43.48
N ARG A 145 12.09 -9.94 42.74
CA ARG A 145 11.89 -9.80 41.30
C ARG A 145 13.20 -9.87 40.53
N TYR A 146 13.09 -10.13 39.23
CA TYR A 146 14.20 -10.16 38.31
C TYR A 146 13.82 -9.52 36.98
N GLY A 147 14.66 -8.60 36.51
CA GLY A 147 14.47 -7.90 35.24
C GLY A 147 15.29 -8.53 34.12
N TYR A 148 14.63 -8.82 33.01
CA TYR A 148 15.23 -9.23 31.74
C TYR A 148 15.21 -8.08 30.75
N ASN A 149 16.32 -7.86 30.04
CA ASN A 149 16.38 -7.11 28.80
C ASN A 149 16.29 -8.12 27.65
N LEU A 150 15.10 -8.25 27.09
CA LEU A 150 14.77 -9.20 26.02
C LEU A 150 14.76 -8.47 24.68
N TRP A 151 15.54 -8.99 23.74
CA TRP A 151 15.50 -8.62 22.34
C TRP A 151 14.90 -9.75 21.53
N VAL A 152 13.89 -9.43 20.72
CA VAL A 152 13.23 -10.36 19.80
C VAL A 152 13.50 -9.86 18.38
N PHE A 153 14.26 -10.63 17.61
CA PHE A 153 14.62 -10.29 16.24
C PHE A 153 13.82 -11.12 15.23
N PHE A 154 13.47 -10.46 14.13
CA PHE A 154 12.71 -11.02 13.02
C PHE A 154 13.13 -10.33 11.72
N PRO A 155 13.01 -11.01 10.57
CA PRO A 155 13.36 -10.40 9.29
C PRO A 155 12.45 -9.21 8.99
N TYR A 156 13.06 -8.16 8.43
CA TYR A 156 12.33 -7.03 7.89
C TYR A 156 11.52 -7.45 6.67
N GLN A 157 10.25 -7.08 6.63
CA GLN A 157 9.36 -7.32 5.49
C GLN A 157 8.61 -6.05 5.06
N GLY A 158 8.21 -5.23 6.03
CA GLY A 158 7.52 -3.96 5.79
C GLY A 158 6.16 -4.06 5.09
N ASP A 159 5.61 -5.27 4.99
CA ASP A 159 4.44 -5.60 4.18
C ASP A 159 3.10 -5.46 4.92
N GLY A 160 3.15 -5.06 6.19
CA GLY A 160 2.00 -4.93 7.07
C GLY A 160 1.50 -6.26 7.61
N SER A 161 2.25 -7.35 7.45
CA SER A 161 1.88 -8.65 8.03
C SER A 161 1.89 -8.58 9.56
N THR A 162 0.94 -9.31 10.16
CA THR A 162 0.83 -9.40 11.62
C THR A 162 1.25 -10.78 12.11
N ASP A 163 2.10 -10.80 13.12
CA ASP A 163 2.50 -11.99 13.86
C ASP A 163 2.22 -11.80 15.36
N MET A 164 1.81 -12.86 16.05
CA MET A 164 1.76 -12.84 17.51
C MET A 164 3.13 -13.16 18.08
N VAL A 165 3.69 -12.24 18.86
CA VAL A 165 4.88 -12.52 19.66
C VAL A 165 4.42 -13.11 20.98
N THR A 166 4.97 -14.26 21.35
CA THR A 166 4.61 -14.99 22.58
C THR A 166 5.87 -15.30 23.36
N ILE A 167 5.91 -14.86 24.61
CA ILE A 167 7.02 -15.07 25.54
C ILE A 167 6.51 -15.94 26.67
N THR A 168 7.06 -17.14 26.78
CA THR A 168 6.72 -18.09 27.84
C THR A 168 7.84 -18.10 28.85
N VAL A 169 7.50 -17.87 30.11
CA VAL A 169 8.43 -17.94 31.23
C VAL A 169 8.14 -19.16 32.09
N GLY A 170 9.19 -19.74 32.68
CA GLY A 170 9.10 -20.94 33.50
C GLY A 170 9.94 -20.82 34.76
N ARG A 171 9.61 -21.63 35.79
CA ARG A 171 10.45 -21.80 36.98
C ARG A 171 11.58 -22.77 36.68
N ASP A 172 12.76 -22.54 37.25
CA ASP A 172 13.85 -23.52 37.17
C ASP A 172 13.37 -24.89 37.66
N MET A 173 13.47 -25.90 36.79
CA MET A 173 12.95 -27.27 36.99
C MET A 173 11.44 -27.41 37.29
N GLY A 174 10.67 -26.33 37.22
CA GLY A 174 9.22 -26.37 37.38
C GLY A 174 8.49 -26.70 36.06
N ARG A 175 7.29 -27.30 36.18
CA ARG A 175 6.42 -27.59 35.03
C ARG A 175 5.49 -26.44 34.67
N LEU A 176 5.23 -25.55 35.63
CA LEU A 176 4.30 -24.43 35.46
C LEU A 176 4.94 -23.28 34.68
N THR A 177 4.14 -22.66 33.81
CA THR A 177 4.57 -21.54 32.96
C THR A 177 3.56 -20.41 33.01
N GLU A 178 4.04 -19.22 32.65
CA GLU A 178 3.20 -18.04 32.39
C GLU A 178 3.58 -17.47 31.04
N THR A 179 2.60 -16.89 30.35
CA THR A 179 2.78 -16.42 28.99
C THR A 179 2.36 -14.97 28.87
N TYR A 180 3.20 -14.17 28.20
CA TYR A 180 2.86 -12.84 27.75
C TYR A 180 2.90 -12.80 26.23
N SER A 181 1.83 -12.31 25.62
CA SER A 181 1.72 -12.20 24.16
C SER A 181 1.25 -10.82 23.73
N PHE A 182 1.74 -10.38 22.57
CA PHE A 182 1.29 -9.14 21.94
C PHE A 182 1.35 -9.26 20.41
N PRO A 183 0.44 -8.58 19.69
CA PRO A 183 0.48 -8.51 18.24
C PRO A 183 1.57 -7.55 17.75
N LEU A 184 2.33 -8.03 16.77
CA LEU A 184 3.40 -7.31 16.09
C LEU A 184 3.04 -7.18 14.61
N VAL A 185 2.97 -5.95 14.12
CA VAL A 185 2.78 -5.63 12.70
C VAL A 185 4.11 -5.14 12.13
N ARG A 186 4.61 -5.81 11.09
CA ARG A 186 5.83 -5.42 10.38
C ARG A 186 5.51 -4.35 9.35
N VAL A 187 5.88 -3.11 9.63
CA VAL A 187 5.60 -1.95 8.77
C VAL A 187 6.87 -1.51 8.05
N ASP A 188 6.76 -0.79 6.95
CA ASP A 188 7.91 -0.28 6.21
C ASP A 188 8.52 0.94 6.90
N SER A 189 7.67 1.78 7.48
CA SER A 189 8.09 2.96 8.20
C SER A 189 7.10 3.31 9.31
N VAL A 190 7.61 3.99 10.33
CA VAL A 190 6.80 4.68 11.32
C VAL A 190 7.10 6.16 11.22
N ASN A 191 6.07 6.96 10.95
CA ASN A 191 6.21 8.36 10.59
C ASN A 191 5.58 9.27 11.65
N PRO A 192 6.27 10.35 12.05
CA PRO A 192 5.74 11.33 12.99
C PRO A 192 4.57 12.13 12.43
N VAL A 193 3.91 12.86 13.34
CA VAL A 193 2.98 13.93 12.99
C VAL A 193 3.65 14.92 12.02
N GLY A 194 2.94 15.29 10.96
CA GLY A 194 3.42 16.22 9.94
C GLY A 194 4.44 15.63 8.97
N ALA A 195 4.68 14.32 8.99
CA ALA A 195 5.52 13.69 7.98
C ALA A 195 4.86 13.75 6.59
N THR A 196 5.62 14.21 5.60
CA THR A 196 5.17 14.34 4.21
C THR A 196 4.73 13.00 3.64
N ALA A 197 3.50 12.94 3.12
CA ALA A 197 2.83 11.76 2.59
C ALA A 197 2.41 11.97 1.14
N PRO A 198 3.03 11.28 0.17
CA PRO A 198 2.69 11.48 -1.23
C PRO A 198 1.42 10.72 -1.62
N ILE A 199 0.59 11.37 -2.43
CA ILE A 199 -0.40 10.75 -3.32
C ILE A 199 0.18 10.82 -4.73
N ASN A 200 0.17 9.71 -5.46
CA ASN A 200 0.73 9.69 -6.80
C ASN A 200 -0.33 9.62 -7.91
N PHE A 201 0.03 10.17 -9.06
CA PHE A 201 -0.65 9.99 -10.33
C PHE A 201 0.38 9.53 -11.36
N THR A 202 0.16 8.37 -11.96
CA THR A 202 1.08 7.84 -12.98
C THR A 202 0.80 8.45 -14.34
N ARG A 203 1.78 8.32 -15.26
CA ARG A 203 1.58 8.65 -16.67
C ARG A 203 0.28 8.06 -17.25
N ALA A 204 -0.04 6.81 -16.94
CA ALA A 204 -1.23 6.15 -17.49
C ALA A 204 -2.53 6.71 -16.91
N GLU A 205 -2.54 7.00 -15.61
CA GLU A 205 -3.69 7.63 -14.94
C GLU A 205 -3.90 9.06 -15.48
N LEU A 206 -2.84 9.86 -15.58
CA LEU A 206 -2.88 11.20 -16.15
C LEU A 206 -3.30 11.17 -17.62
N PHE A 207 -2.77 10.26 -18.44
CA PHE A 207 -3.18 10.10 -19.84
C PHE A 207 -4.69 9.88 -19.95
N ASN A 208 -5.24 8.97 -19.13
CA ASN A 208 -6.67 8.68 -19.15
C ASN A 208 -7.52 9.86 -18.65
N MET A 209 -7.02 10.66 -17.69
CA MET A 209 -7.67 11.89 -17.23
C MET A 209 -7.67 12.96 -18.33
N PHE A 210 -6.51 13.22 -18.94
CA PHE A 210 -6.36 14.16 -20.05
C PHE A 210 -7.26 13.79 -21.24
N GLY A 211 -7.19 12.54 -21.69
CA GLY A 211 -7.96 12.10 -22.85
C GLY A 211 -9.47 12.20 -22.62
N LYS A 212 -9.94 11.87 -21.42
CA LYS A 212 -11.34 12.04 -21.05
C LYS A 212 -11.76 13.52 -21.08
N ALA A 213 -11.00 14.40 -20.44
CA ALA A 213 -11.30 15.83 -20.38
C ALA A 213 -11.31 16.47 -21.79
N LEU A 214 -10.31 16.15 -22.62
CA LEU A 214 -10.22 16.60 -24.01
C LEU A 214 -11.40 16.08 -24.84
N TYR A 215 -11.76 14.80 -24.68
CA TYR A 215 -12.88 14.22 -25.40
C TYR A 215 -14.21 14.86 -25.00
N GLU A 216 -14.46 15.05 -23.71
CA GLU A 216 -15.68 15.71 -23.23
C GLU A 216 -15.77 17.18 -23.72
N LYS A 217 -14.64 17.86 -23.84
CA LYS A 217 -14.57 19.26 -24.27
C LYS A 217 -14.70 19.47 -25.78
N PHE A 218 -14.03 18.65 -26.59
CA PHE A 218 -13.94 18.84 -28.04
C PHE A 218 -14.78 17.86 -28.86
N ASN A 219 -15.22 16.75 -28.26
CA ASN A 219 -15.92 15.63 -28.91
C ASN A 219 -17.20 15.16 -28.16
N GLY A 220 -17.66 15.90 -27.14
CA GLY A 220 -18.87 15.61 -26.35
C GLY A 220 -20.18 16.02 -27.04
N ALA A 221 -21.35 15.79 -26.43
CA ALA A 221 -22.67 15.96 -27.10
C ALA A 221 -22.98 17.36 -27.66
N THR A 222 -22.28 18.43 -27.22
CA THR A 222 -22.36 19.80 -27.77
C THR A 222 -21.20 20.17 -28.71
N ASN A 223 -20.24 19.26 -28.89
CA ASN A 223 -19.25 19.10 -29.98
C ASN A 223 -18.53 20.34 -30.52
N SER A 224 -18.14 21.24 -29.62
CA SER A 224 -17.08 22.24 -29.84
C SER A 224 -16.97 23.17 -28.64
N THR A 225 -15.78 23.73 -28.43
CA THR A 225 -15.61 24.98 -27.67
C THR A 225 -15.49 26.13 -28.67
N ARG A 226 -15.88 27.35 -28.29
CA ARG A 226 -15.69 28.53 -29.12
C ARG A 226 -14.44 29.29 -28.69
N GLU A 227 -13.72 29.87 -29.65
CA GLU A 227 -12.56 30.74 -29.42
C GLU A 227 -12.88 31.85 -28.41
N ASN A 228 -14.04 32.47 -28.57
CA ASN A 228 -14.63 33.38 -27.60
C ASN A 228 -16.00 32.82 -27.19
N PRO A 229 -16.15 32.28 -25.97
CA PRO A 229 -17.41 31.67 -25.54
C PRO A 229 -18.59 32.65 -25.54
N ASP A 230 -18.33 33.95 -25.42
CA ASP A 230 -19.35 35.01 -25.38
C ASP A 230 -19.74 35.51 -26.79
N ASP A 231 -18.97 35.17 -27.82
CA ASP A 231 -19.28 35.52 -29.21
C ASP A 231 -19.77 34.29 -29.99
N PRO A 232 -21.06 34.21 -30.34
CA PRO A 232 -21.62 33.08 -31.11
C PRO A 232 -21.08 33.01 -32.55
N ASN A 233 -20.36 34.02 -33.02
CA ASN A 233 -19.70 34.03 -34.32
C ASN A 233 -18.21 33.67 -34.25
N SER A 234 -17.66 33.50 -33.04
CA SER A 234 -16.26 33.11 -32.89
C SER A 234 -16.04 31.67 -33.33
N ARG A 235 -14.81 31.38 -33.77
CA ARG A 235 -14.45 30.11 -34.40
C ARG A 235 -14.66 28.94 -33.45
N ARG A 236 -15.22 27.85 -33.96
CA ARG A 236 -15.36 26.61 -33.18
C ARG A 236 -14.05 25.83 -33.20
N ILE A 237 -13.77 25.19 -32.08
CA ILE A 237 -12.65 24.29 -31.86
C ILE A 237 -13.24 22.95 -31.47
N TYR A 238 -12.89 21.90 -32.21
CA TYR A 238 -13.59 20.62 -32.16
C TYR A 238 -12.72 19.47 -32.67
N GLY A 239 -13.22 18.24 -32.60
CA GLY A 239 -12.60 17.11 -33.31
C GLY A 239 -11.19 16.79 -32.81
N TYR A 240 -11.02 16.77 -31.49
CA TYR A 240 -9.83 16.21 -30.85
C TYR A 240 -9.56 14.80 -31.39
N ASP A 241 -8.30 14.51 -31.70
CA ASP A 241 -7.83 13.18 -32.12
C ASP A 241 -7.18 12.44 -30.92
N PRO A 242 -7.87 11.45 -30.33
CA PRO A 242 -7.34 10.64 -29.23
C PRO A 242 -6.02 9.95 -29.53
N SER A 243 -5.76 9.59 -30.79
CA SER A 243 -4.55 8.86 -31.19
C SER A 243 -3.29 9.73 -31.11
N LYS A 244 -3.46 11.05 -31.03
CA LYS A 244 -2.39 12.05 -30.98
C LYS A 244 -2.08 12.53 -29.58
N LEU A 245 -2.82 12.08 -28.57
CA LEU A 245 -2.51 12.42 -27.18
C LEU A 245 -1.15 11.86 -26.79
N GLN A 246 -0.34 12.75 -26.24
CA GLN A 246 0.93 12.43 -25.61
C GLN A 246 0.89 13.00 -24.21
N VAL A 247 1.23 12.19 -23.22
CA VAL A 247 1.46 12.62 -21.85
C VAL A 247 2.76 11.99 -21.38
N ALA A 248 3.66 12.81 -20.86
CA ALA A 248 4.92 12.39 -20.27
C ALA A 248 5.11 13.07 -18.92
N VAL A 249 5.63 12.31 -17.95
CA VAL A 249 5.90 12.79 -16.60
C VAL A 249 7.42 12.74 -16.42
N THR A 250 8.06 13.91 -16.38
CA THR A 250 9.51 14.06 -16.32
C THR A 250 9.92 14.76 -15.04
N SER A 251 11.19 14.65 -14.63
CA SER A 251 11.71 15.35 -13.44
C SER A 251 11.45 16.86 -13.41
N SER A 252 11.11 17.45 -14.56
CA SER A 252 10.88 18.88 -14.73
C SER A 252 9.41 19.25 -14.91
N GLY A 253 8.47 18.29 -14.83
CA GLY A 253 7.03 18.52 -14.95
C GLY A 253 6.30 17.52 -15.85
N VAL A 254 5.01 17.77 -16.05
CA VAL A 254 4.11 17.04 -16.94
C VAL A 254 4.11 17.72 -18.30
N THR A 255 4.57 17.01 -19.32
CA THR A 255 4.49 17.44 -20.72
C THR A 255 3.29 16.78 -21.37
N PHE A 256 2.56 17.54 -22.18
CA PHE A 256 1.46 17.03 -22.96
C PHE A 256 1.53 17.52 -24.41
N GLY A 257 0.88 16.78 -25.29
CA GLY A 257 0.65 17.14 -26.68
C GLY A 257 -0.65 16.52 -27.18
N PHE A 258 -1.45 17.23 -27.97
CA PHE A 258 -2.66 16.70 -28.58
C PHE A 258 -3.09 17.53 -29.79
N ASP A 259 -3.93 16.93 -30.64
CA ASP A 259 -4.39 17.52 -31.88
C ASP A 259 -5.90 17.76 -31.86
N PHE A 260 -6.35 18.88 -32.41
CA PHE A 260 -7.76 19.19 -32.65
C PHE A 260 -7.95 19.99 -33.94
N LYS A 261 -9.19 20.25 -34.34
CA LYS A 261 -9.56 21.08 -35.49
C LYS A 261 -10.05 22.45 -35.05
N ALA A 262 -9.72 23.47 -35.85
CA ALA A 262 -10.25 24.82 -35.70
C ALA A 262 -11.07 25.18 -36.94
N GLU A 263 -12.29 25.66 -36.74
CA GLU A 263 -13.21 26.06 -37.80
C GLU A 263 -12.72 27.36 -38.47
N VAL A 264 -12.62 27.32 -39.80
CA VAL A 264 -12.32 28.49 -40.62
C VAL A 264 -13.48 28.71 -41.60
N ASN A 265 -14.23 29.78 -41.37
CA ASN A 265 -15.44 30.09 -42.14
C ASN A 265 -15.17 30.11 -43.65
N GLY A 266 -15.85 29.21 -44.36
CA GLY A 266 -15.78 29.11 -45.82
C GLY A 266 -14.48 28.51 -46.36
N TRP A 267 -13.69 27.84 -45.52
CA TRP A 267 -12.41 27.26 -45.89
C TRP A 267 -12.16 25.88 -45.24
N CYS A 268 -10.95 25.34 -45.43
CA CYS A 268 -10.52 24.09 -44.81
C CYS A 268 -10.12 24.32 -43.35
N ASP A 269 -10.48 23.38 -42.48
CA ASP A 269 -10.16 23.46 -41.06
C ASP A 269 -8.75 22.89 -40.76
N PRO A 270 -7.79 23.72 -40.30
CA PRO A 270 -6.46 23.26 -39.95
C PRO A 270 -6.50 22.32 -38.75
N THR A 271 -5.51 21.43 -38.69
CA THR A 271 -5.16 20.72 -37.46
C THR A 271 -4.33 21.65 -36.59
N VAL A 272 -4.74 21.83 -35.35
CA VAL A 272 -3.98 22.53 -34.32
C VAL A 272 -3.26 21.49 -33.49
N HIS A 273 -1.93 21.57 -33.47
CA HIS A 273 -1.09 20.78 -32.57
C HIS A 273 -0.84 21.61 -31.32
N ALA A 274 -1.46 21.26 -30.20
CA ALA A 274 -1.23 21.93 -28.92
C ALA A 274 -0.25 21.13 -28.08
N GLN A 275 0.73 21.81 -27.51
CA GLN A 275 1.72 21.22 -26.62
C GLN A 275 2.09 22.17 -25.50
N GLY A 276 2.49 21.62 -24.37
CA GLY A 276 2.92 22.43 -23.23
C GLY A 276 3.53 21.60 -22.14
N LYS A 277 4.03 22.30 -21.13
CA LYS A 277 4.63 21.68 -19.97
C LYS A 277 4.33 22.48 -18.72
N PHE A 278 3.87 21.79 -17.69
CA PHE A 278 3.57 22.40 -16.41
C PHE A 278 4.02 21.53 -15.24
N THR A 279 4.20 22.17 -14.09
CA THR A 279 4.29 21.54 -12.78
C THR A 279 3.02 21.85 -12.00
N LEU A 280 2.70 21.04 -10.99
CA LEU A 280 1.63 21.38 -10.07
C LEU A 280 2.24 22.08 -8.85
N ASN A 281 1.68 23.22 -8.50
CA ASN A 281 1.88 23.81 -7.18
C ASN A 281 0.77 23.29 -6.28
N ALA A 282 1.13 22.80 -5.10
CA ALA A 282 0.16 22.32 -4.12
C ALA A 282 0.51 23.01 -2.80
N ASP A 283 -0.36 23.90 -2.32
CA ASP A 283 -0.14 24.67 -1.11
C ASP A 283 -1.43 24.82 -0.29
N ASN A 284 -1.42 25.66 0.74
CA ASN A 284 -2.59 25.83 1.61
C ASN A 284 -3.81 26.45 0.90
N GLN A 285 -3.68 26.91 -0.35
CA GLN A 285 -4.76 27.47 -1.17
C GLN A 285 -5.37 26.43 -2.13
N GLY A 286 -4.71 25.29 -2.36
CA GLY A 286 -5.20 24.25 -3.27
C GLY A 286 -4.13 23.76 -4.22
N ILE A 287 -4.56 23.11 -5.31
CA ILE A 287 -3.67 22.67 -6.39
C ILE A 287 -3.82 23.63 -7.56
N SER A 288 -2.70 24.23 -7.97
CA SER A 288 -2.64 25.12 -9.13
C SER A 288 -1.57 24.67 -10.11
N VAL A 289 -1.61 25.24 -11.31
CA VAL A 289 -0.71 24.87 -12.40
C VAL A 289 0.37 25.95 -12.55
N HIS A 290 1.62 25.52 -12.60
CA HIS A 290 2.74 26.39 -12.92
C HIS A 290 3.30 26.06 -14.30
N TRP A 291 3.23 27.01 -15.22
CA TRP A 291 3.69 26.82 -16.59
C TRP A 291 5.22 26.94 -16.69
N GLU A 292 5.88 25.79 -16.82
CA GLU A 292 7.31 25.69 -17.13
C GLU A 292 7.60 26.06 -18.59
N THR A 293 6.70 25.63 -19.47
CA THR A 293 6.69 26.02 -20.88
C THR A 293 5.23 26.29 -21.22
N PRO A 294 4.87 27.58 -21.43
CA PRO A 294 3.50 27.95 -21.77
C PRO A 294 2.98 27.10 -22.92
N ALA A 295 1.69 26.79 -22.85
CA ALA A 295 1.04 26.08 -23.94
C ALA A 295 1.24 26.87 -25.24
N SER A 296 1.71 26.17 -26.26
CA SER A 296 1.90 26.71 -27.60
C SER A 296 1.23 25.76 -28.57
N GLY A 297 1.02 26.22 -29.80
CA GLY A 297 0.70 25.29 -30.84
C GLY A 297 1.18 25.70 -32.21
N SER A 298 1.04 24.76 -33.13
CA SER A 298 1.29 24.94 -34.54
C SER A 298 0.06 24.53 -35.33
N LEU A 299 -0.03 25.02 -36.57
CA LEU A 299 -1.09 24.67 -37.50
C LEU A 299 -0.52 23.81 -38.61
N ASP A 300 -1.25 22.75 -38.93
CA ASP A 300 -1.06 21.97 -40.15
C ASP A 300 -2.33 22.10 -41.01
N TRP A 301 -2.15 22.60 -42.23
CA TRP A 301 -3.26 22.83 -43.14
C TRP A 301 -3.46 21.61 -44.04
N PRO A 302 -4.71 21.21 -44.30
CA PRO A 302 -4.97 20.22 -45.33
C PRO A 302 -4.36 20.65 -46.67
N PHE A 303 -3.75 19.70 -47.38
CA PHE A 303 -3.16 19.90 -48.70
C PHE A 303 -4.13 20.63 -49.64
N LEU A 304 -3.67 21.71 -50.30
CA LEU A 304 -4.41 22.67 -51.15
C LEU A 304 -5.08 23.88 -50.45
N CYS A 305 -4.91 24.07 -49.14
CA CYS A 305 -5.57 25.15 -48.39
C CYS A 305 -4.63 26.24 -47.82
N GLU A 306 -3.34 26.26 -48.20
CA GLU A 306 -2.24 27.02 -47.54
C GLU A 306 -2.19 28.55 -47.75
N ILE A 307 -3.27 29.24 -48.16
CA ILE A 307 -3.17 30.63 -48.66
C ILE A 307 -3.66 31.71 -47.65
N VAL A 308 -4.20 31.36 -46.48
CA VAL A 308 -4.86 32.34 -45.57
C VAL A 308 -4.09 32.58 -44.26
N GLN A 309 -3.98 33.86 -43.86
CA GLN A 309 -3.21 34.38 -42.72
C GLN A 309 -3.51 33.69 -41.37
N VAL A 310 -2.43 33.29 -40.70
CA VAL A 310 -2.33 32.31 -39.59
C VAL A 310 -2.46 32.92 -38.17
N ILE A 311 -2.77 34.21 -38.02
CA ILE A 311 -2.29 34.95 -36.85
C ILE A 311 -3.16 34.90 -35.56
N PRO A 312 -4.51 34.76 -35.58
CA PRO A 312 -5.27 34.77 -34.31
C PRO A 312 -5.19 33.46 -33.51
N ILE A 313 -5.29 32.30 -34.19
CA ILE A 313 -5.54 30.99 -33.55
C ILE A 313 -4.47 30.63 -32.52
N LEU A 314 -3.19 30.94 -32.82
CA LEU A 314 -2.07 30.64 -31.95
C LEU A 314 -2.14 31.36 -30.58
N GLY A 315 -2.76 32.55 -30.53
CA GLY A 315 -2.93 33.31 -29.29
C GLY A 315 -4.00 32.76 -28.36
N ILE A 316 -4.96 31.98 -28.88
CA ILE A 316 -6.06 31.41 -28.08
C ILE A 316 -5.68 30.02 -27.54
N ILE A 317 -4.71 29.32 -28.16
CA ILE A 317 -4.22 28.03 -27.68
C ILE A 317 -3.83 28.07 -26.19
N PRO A 318 -3.06 29.07 -25.71
CA PRO A 318 -2.80 29.22 -24.28
C PRO A 318 -4.07 29.27 -23.43
N ALA A 319 -5.11 30.03 -23.84
CA ALA A 319 -6.34 30.18 -23.08
C ALA A 319 -7.20 28.90 -23.06
N ILE A 320 -7.31 28.20 -24.20
CA ILE A 320 -8.05 26.93 -24.29
C ILE A 320 -7.39 25.85 -23.44
N VAL A 321 -6.06 25.77 -23.53
CA VAL A 321 -5.27 24.79 -22.80
C VAL A 321 -5.29 25.12 -21.31
N TYR A 322 -5.18 26.40 -20.94
CA TYR A 322 -5.42 26.85 -19.57
C TYR A 322 -6.80 26.38 -19.08
N ASP A 323 -7.86 26.54 -19.89
CA ASP A 323 -9.20 26.08 -19.54
C ASP A 323 -9.35 24.52 -19.52
N VAL A 324 -8.48 23.75 -20.18
CA VAL A 324 -8.43 22.27 -20.03
C VAL A 324 -7.65 21.89 -18.78
N VAL A 325 -6.67 22.70 -18.40
CA VAL A 325 -5.73 22.34 -17.35
C VAL A 325 -6.15 22.91 -15.99
N GLU A 326 -6.86 24.04 -15.93
CA GLU A 326 -7.09 24.81 -14.69
C GLU A 326 -8.55 25.28 -14.47
N ALA A 327 -9.49 25.06 -15.39
CA ALA A 327 -10.84 25.65 -15.28
C ALA A 327 -11.72 25.15 -14.12
N ASP A 328 -12.23 26.10 -13.33
CA ASP A 328 -13.10 25.95 -12.14
C ASP A 328 -14.41 25.15 -12.29
N ASN A 329 -14.81 24.79 -13.52
CA ASN A 329 -16.11 24.18 -13.81
C ASN A 329 -16.07 22.63 -13.88
N GLY A 330 -15.06 21.99 -13.26
CA GLY A 330 -15.00 20.54 -13.09
C GLY A 330 -14.66 19.74 -14.35
N LYS A 331 -14.18 20.42 -15.40
CA LYS A 331 -13.74 19.81 -16.67
C LYS A 331 -12.22 19.85 -16.86
N SER A 332 -11.49 20.36 -15.87
CA SER A 332 -10.04 20.55 -15.98
C SER A 332 -9.24 19.40 -15.38
N VAL A 333 -7.97 19.29 -15.77
CA VAL A 333 -7.04 18.30 -15.20
C VAL A 333 -6.63 18.69 -13.78
N ALA A 334 -6.35 19.96 -13.51
CA ALA A 334 -6.09 20.44 -12.15
C ALA A 334 -7.30 20.18 -11.27
N ASP A 335 -8.52 20.51 -11.70
CA ASP A 335 -9.76 20.18 -10.97
C ASP A 335 -9.90 18.68 -10.76
N SER A 336 -9.53 17.84 -11.74
CA SER A 336 -9.63 16.38 -11.58
C SER A 336 -8.62 15.85 -10.58
N VAL A 337 -7.40 16.40 -10.57
CA VAL A 337 -6.34 16.06 -9.63
C VAL A 337 -6.64 16.64 -8.25
N GLU A 338 -7.01 17.91 -8.19
CA GLU A 338 -7.47 18.63 -7.00
C GLU A 338 -8.70 17.96 -6.43
N LYS A 339 -9.69 17.57 -7.23
CA LYS A 339 -10.83 16.79 -6.74
C LYS A 339 -10.37 15.44 -6.25
N ALA A 340 -9.51 14.72 -6.97
CA ALA A 340 -8.99 13.44 -6.50
C ALA A 340 -8.17 13.58 -5.20
N VAL A 341 -7.51 14.72 -4.97
CA VAL A 341 -6.76 15.04 -3.75
C VAL A 341 -7.69 15.56 -2.67
N THR A 342 -8.63 16.46 -2.95
CA THR A 342 -9.58 17.04 -2.00
C THR A 342 -10.62 16.02 -1.56
N ASP A 343 -11.10 15.15 -2.45
CA ASP A 343 -11.87 13.95 -2.09
C ASP A 343 -11.03 13.00 -1.21
N SER A 344 -9.69 13.11 -1.27
CA SER A 344 -8.76 12.41 -0.38
C SER A 344 -8.44 13.13 0.92
N LEU A 345 -9.01 14.32 1.11
CA LEU A 345 -8.91 15.01 2.38
C LEU A 345 -10.24 14.81 3.13
N PRO A 346 -10.19 14.61 4.45
CA PRO A 346 -11.31 14.83 5.34
C PRO A 346 -12.05 16.14 5.05
N THR A 347 -13.37 16.13 5.13
CA THR A 347 -14.18 17.33 4.92
C THR A 347 -13.75 18.44 5.88
N SER A 348 -13.44 19.60 5.31
CA SER A 348 -12.52 20.64 5.77
C SER A 348 -13.00 21.55 6.90
N SER A 349 -13.92 21.14 7.76
CA SER A 349 -14.32 22.02 8.88
C SER A 349 -13.41 21.95 10.11
N THR A 350 -12.55 20.93 10.23
CA THR A 350 -11.86 20.64 11.51
C THR A 350 -10.45 20.05 11.40
N VAL A 351 -9.93 19.74 10.20
CA VAL A 351 -8.54 19.24 10.04
C VAL A 351 -7.78 20.08 9.04
N ASN A 352 -6.61 20.58 9.46
CA ASN A 352 -5.66 21.18 8.54
C ASN A 352 -4.80 20.08 7.92
N PHE A 353 -5.27 19.49 6.83
CA PHE A 353 -4.36 18.84 5.88
C PHE A 353 -3.70 19.94 5.08
N PHE A 354 -2.37 19.98 5.10
CA PHE A 354 -1.64 20.96 4.32
C PHE A 354 -1.08 20.29 3.09
N LEU A 355 -1.38 20.83 1.92
CA LEU A 355 -0.62 20.51 0.73
C LEU A 355 0.82 21.01 0.96
N ASP A 356 1.79 20.14 0.73
CA ASP A 356 3.21 20.33 1.02
C ASP A 356 4.02 20.24 -0.29
N GLY A 357 3.54 20.94 -1.30
CA GLY A 357 4.11 20.94 -2.65
C GLY A 357 3.76 19.71 -3.47
N SER A 358 4.32 19.68 -4.68
CA SER A 358 4.33 18.49 -5.51
C SER A 358 5.75 18.20 -6.00
N THR A 359 6.03 16.94 -6.31
CA THR A 359 7.30 16.51 -6.90
C THR A 359 7.05 15.54 -8.03
N VAL A 360 8.03 15.38 -8.92
CA VAL A 360 7.97 14.36 -9.98
C VAL A 360 9.11 13.37 -9.81
N GLN A 361 8.78 12.09 -9.75
CA GLN A 361 9.76 11.02 -9.59
C GLN A 361 9.34 9.78 -10.37
N ASN A 362 10.28 9.14 -11.06
CA ASN A 362 10.08 7.84 -11.74
C ASN A 362 8.83 7.78 -12.65
N GLY A 363 8.52 8.85 -13.38
CA GLY A 363 7.34 8.91 -14.24
C GLY A 363 6.00 9.06 -13.48
N GLN A 364 6.05 9.54 -12.25
CA GLN A 364 4.89 9.77 -11.38
C GLN A 364 4.88 11.21 -10.87
N LEU A 365 3.71 11.82 -10.88
CA LEU A 365 3.44 13.09 -10.22
C LEU A 365 3.03 12.79 -8.78
N LEU A 366 3.73 13.37 -7.80
CA LEU A 366 3.50 13.15 -6.37
C LEU A 366 2.96 14.45 -5.77
N VAL A 367 1.72 14.46 -5.32
CA VAL A 367 1.16 15.54 -4.51
C VAL A 367 1.44 15.20 -3.05
N ASN A 368 2.19 16.06 -2.37
CA ASN A 368 2.68 15.80 -1.02
C ASN A 368 1.73 16.40 0.00
N LEU A 369 1.38 15.62 1.03
CA LEU A 369 0.50 16.05 2.12
C LEU A 369 1.23 16.05 3.45
N LYS A 370 1.04 17.10 4.25
CA LYS A 370 1.38 17.12 5.68
C LYS A 370 0.14 16.83 6.50
N VAL A 371 0.13 15.65 7.10
CA VAL A 371 -1.00 15.18 7.92
C VAL A 371 -0.67 15.36 9.39
N PRO A 372 -1.55 16.00 10.19
CA PRO A 372 -1.30 16.25 11.62
C PRO A 372 -1.55 14.99 12.48
N ALA A 373 -1.11 13.81 12.02
CA ALA A 373 -1.29 12.54 12.70
C ALA A 373 -0.05 11.65 12.53
N PRO A 374 0.30 10.82 13.53
CA PRO A 374 1.27 9.76 13.32
C PRO A 374 0.73 8.74 12.33
N SER A 375 1.63 8.06 11.63
CA SER A 375 1.25 7.05 10.65
C SER A 375 2.26 5.93 10.53
N ILE A 376 1.81 4.83 9.93
CA ILE A 376 2.65 3.71 9.52
C ILE A 376 2.66 3.61 8.00
N GLY A 377 3.81 3.30 7.41
CA GLY A 377 3.94 2.93 6.00
C GLY A 377 3.91 1.42 5.85
N VAL A 378 3.23 0.91 4.82
CA VAL A 378 3.08 -0.50 4.50
C VAL A 378 3.37 -0.69 3.02
N ARG A 379 4.32 -1.55 2.66
CA ARG A 379 4.53 -1.98 1.27
C ARG A 379 3.56 -3.10 0.93
N THR A 380 2.48 -2.75 0.25
CA THR A 380 1.51 -3.74 -0.22
C THR A 380 2.04 -4.37 -1.52
N PRO A 381 2.46 -5.64 -1.53
CA PRO A 381 2.79 -6.34 -2.76
C PRO A 381 1.59 -6.36 -3.71
N TYR A 382 1.85 -6.54 -4.99
CA TYR A 382 0.80 -6.69 -5.99
C TYR A 382 0.19 -8.10 -5.92
N ASP A 383 -0.62 -8.30 -4.89
CA ASP A 383 -1.28 -9.57 -4.61
C ASP A 383 -2.80 -9.39 -4.71
N ALA A 384 -3.44 -10.26 -5.48
CA ALA A 384 -4.88 -10.41 -5.43
C ALA A 384 -5.30 -11.03 -4.09
N PHE A 385 -6.56 -10.81 -3.69
CA PHE A 385 -7.02 -11.18 -2.34
C PHE A 385 -7.09 -12.67 -2.06
N ASP A 386 -7.04 -13.51 -3.08
CA ASP A 386 -7.01 -14.97 -3.00
C ASP A 386 -5.63 -15.53 -2.63
N MET A 387 -4.57 -14.72 -2.63
CA MET A 387 -3.23 -15.17 -2.22
C MET A 387 -3.09 -15.22 -0.69
N THR A 388 -2.43 -16.25 -0.14
CA THR A 388 -2.25 -16.40 1.32
C THR A 388 -1.28 -15.37 1.88
N ARG A 389 -1.79 -14.40 2.67
CA ARG A 389 -0.98 -13.44 3.45
C ARG A 389 -1.69 -13.13 4.76
N THR A 390 -0.93 -12.99 5.84
CA THR A 390 -1.43 -12.40 7.08
C THR A 390 -1.82 -10.95 6.85
N ALA A 391 -3.00 -10.59 7.34
CA ALA A 391 -3.53 -9.25 7.19
C ALA A 391 -2.94 -8.29 8.25
N THR A 392 -3.10 -6.99 8.01
CA THR A 392 -2.63 -5.93 8.91
C THR A 392 -3.65 -5.75 10.02
N GLN A 393 -3.22 -5.93 11.27
CA GLN A 393 -4.08 -5.72 12.43
C GLN A 393 -4.14 -4.24 12.78
N PHE A 394 -5.36 -3.74 12.95
CA PHE A 394 -5.63 -2.38 13.43
C PHE A 394 -6.49 -2.45 14.70
N PRO A 395 -6.44 -1.43 15.59
CA PRO A 395 -7.26 -1.44 16.79
C PRO A 395 -8.76 -1.36 16.44
N ALA A 396 -9.58 -2.09 17.18
CA ALA A 396 -11.02 -2.11 16.97
C ALA A 396 -11.62 -0.74 17.31
N GLY A 397 -12.52 -0.25 16.46
CA GLY A 397 -13.17 1.06 16.61
C GLY A 397 -12.36 2.23 16.04
N ASP A 398 -11.10 2.03 15.64
CA ASP A 398 -10.30 3.09 15.05
C ASP A 398 -10.81 3.47 13.65
N ALA A 399 -10.79 4.77 13.35
CA ALA A 399 -10.89 5.24 11.98
C ALA A 399 -9.48 5.38 11.39
N VAL A 400 -9.19 4.60 10.36
CA VAL A 400 -7.89 4.57 9.68
C VAL A 400 -8.03 5.19 8.30
N LEU A 401 -7.26 6.24 8.04
CA LEU A 401 -7.14 6.90 6.74
C LEU A 401 -6.00 6.29 5.94
N PHE A 402 -6.22 5.96 4.67
CA PHE A 402 -5.18 5.42 3.80
C PHE A 402 -4.80 6.41 2.71
N LEU A 403 -3.50 6.68 2.60
CA LEU A 403 -2.89 7.38 1.47
C LEU A 403 -1.90 6.44 0.79
N ALA A 404 -2.13 6.11 -0.47
CA ALA A 404 -1.30 5.19 -1.23
C ALA A 404 -0.54 5.91 -2.35
N SER A 405 0.66 5.40 -2.63
CA SER A 405 1.51 5.80 -3.73
C SER A 405 2.25 4.62 -4.35
N GLY A 406 3.03 4.85 -5.43
CA GLY A 406 3.88 3.86 -6.08
C GLY A 406 3.34 3.29 -7.38
N LEU A 407 4.21 2.62 -8.15
CA LEU A 407 3.90 1.91 -9.39
C LEU A 407 3.67 0.43 -9.08
N GLY A 408 2.45 0.09 -8.68
CA GLY A 408 2.16 -1.30 -8.33
C GLY A 408 1.91 -2.19 -9.53
N MET A 409 1.26 -1.71 -10.61
CA MET A 409 1.07 -2.54 -11.81
C MET A 409 2.13 -2.22 -12.86
N ASN A 410 2.62 -3.23 -13.56
CA ASN A 410 3.46 -3.08 -14.75
C ASN A 410 3.12 -4.16 -15.78
N ASP A 411 2.26 -3.85 -16.75
CA ASP A 411 1.67 -4.84 -17.66
C ASP A 411 1.56 -4.34 -19.11
N THR A 412 1.28 -5.21 -20.07
CA THR A 412 1.14 -4.79 -21.48
C THR A 412 -0.18 -4.06 -21.72
N VAL A 413 -0.13 -2.96 -22.47
CA VAL A 413 -1.33 -2.29 -22.99
C VAL A 413 -2.06 -3.25 -23.92
N ALA A 414 -3.36 -3.38 -23.71
CA ALA A 414 -4.17 -4.25 -24.54
C ALA A 414 -4.39 -3.68 -25.94
N ASN A 415 -4.46 -4.57 -26.94
CA ASN A 415 -4.76 -4.25 -28.34
C ASN A 415 -3.79 -3.23 -29.00
N VAL A 416 -2.56 -3.11 -28.49
CA VAL A 416 -1.53 -2.25 -29.07
C VAL A 416 -0.40 -3.09 -29.65
N THR A 417 -0.02 -2.80 -30.91
CA THR A 417 1.11 -3.42 -31.62
C THR A 417 2.04 -2.32 -32.14
N PRO A 418 3.36 -2.35 -31.84
CA PRO A 418 4.06 -3.31 -30.97
C PRO A 418 3.61 -3.20 -29.51
N THR A 419 3.73 -4.30 -28.76
CA THR A 419 3.38 -4.33 -27.33
C THR A 419 4.13 -3.25 -26.56
N THR A 420 3.39 -2.39 -25.87
CA THR A 420 3.92 -1.37 -24.97
C THR A 420 3.57 -1.71 -23.53
N THR A 421 4.47 -1.41 -22.60
CA THR A 421 4.23 -1.63 -21.17
C THR A 421 3.59 -0.40 -20.54
N LEU A 422 2.64 -0.63 -19.64
CA LEU A 422 1.87 0.32 -18.89
C LEU A 422 2.12 0.10 -17.41
N SER A 423 2.49 1.17 -16.72
CA SER A 423 2.58 1.19 -15.26
C SER A 423 1.43 2.00 -14.65
N SER A 424 0.77 1.46 -13.62
CA SER A 424 -0.35 2.14 -12.95
C SER A 424 -0.14 2.31 -11.46
N GLY A 425 -0.77 3.36 -10.94
CA GLY A 425 -0.79 3.70 -9.53
C GLY A 425 -1.91 2.97 -8.79
N PRO A 426 -2.16 3.35 -7.53
CA PRO A 426 -3.19 2.76 -6.68
C PRO A 426 -4.61 2.94 -7.22
N ASN A 427 -4.86 3.89 -8.14
CA ASN A 427 -6.19 4.09 -8.71
C ASN A 427 -6.53 3.06 -9.81
N GLY A 428 -5.49 2.41 -10.36
CA GLY A 428 -5.62 1.40 -11.42
C GLY A 428 -5.92 2.02 -12.79
N VAL A 429 -6.17 1.16 -13.78
CA VAL A 429 -6.58 1.58 -15.13
C VAL A 429 -7.82 0.85 -15.61
N PRO A 430 -8.60 1.41 -16.54
CA PRO A 430 -9.80 0.75 -17.04
C PRO A 430 -9.48 -0.61 -17.69
N ARG A 431 -10.41 -1.55 -17.56
CA ARG A 431 -10.36 -2.83 -18.29
C ARG A 431 -10.72 -2.59 -19.75
N VAL A 432 -10.13 -3.37 -20.65
CA VAL A 432 -10.56 -3.42 -22.06
C VAL A 432 -12.06 -3.67 -22.16
N GLY A 433 -12.73 -2.94 -23.05
CA GLY A 433 -14.16 -3.05 -23.31
C GLY A 433 -15.05 -2.26 -22.34
N VAL A 434 -14.48 -1.55 -21.37
CA VAL A 434 -15.23 -0.61 -20.53
C VAL A 434 -15.33 0.74 -21.26
N PRO A 435 -16.53 1.26 -21.55
CA PRO A 435 -16.70 2.53 -22.25
C PRO A 435 -16.42 3.70 -21.29
N THR A 436 -15.20 4.23 -21.29
CA THR A 436 -14.84 5.46 -20.54
C THR A 436 -14.64 6.69 -21.42
N TRP A 437 -14.10 6.50 -22.63
CA TRP A 437 -13.92 7.43 -23.76
C TRP A 437 -13.14 6.65 -24.86
N PRO A 438 -13.01 7.12 -26.12
CA PRO A 438 -12.29 6.38 -27.16
C PRO A 438 -10.77 6.35 -26.96
N PHE A 439 -10.13 5.18 -27.09
CA PHE A 439 -8.68 4.97 -26.93
C PHE A 439 -8.08 5.19 -25.52
N PRO A 440 -8.71 4.71 -24.44
CA PRO A 440 -8.09 4.73 -23.13
C PRO A 440 -6.91 3.74 -23.10
N LEU A 441 -5.91 4.07 -22.28
CA LEU A 441 -4.90 3.09 -21.91
C LEU A 441 -5.53 2.05 -20.98
N THR A 442 -5.62 0.81 -21.47
CA THR A 442 -6.34 -0.29 -20.82
C THR A 442 -5.49 -1.56 -20.76
N VAL A 443 -5.93 -2.49 -19.90
CA VAL A 443 -5.36 -3.83 -19.80
C VAL A 443 -6.42 -4.91 -19.98
N ALA A 444 -6.00 -6.03 -20.55
CA ALA A 444 -6.83 -7.22 -20.72
C ALA A 444 -6.74 -8.09 -19.46
N ARG A 445 -7.87 -8.69 -19.07
CA ARG A 445 -7.96 -9.61 -17.92
C ARG A 445 -8.86 -10.79 -18.24
N THR A 446 -8.38 -11.99 -17.94
CA THR A 446 -9.13 -13.24 -18.05
C THR A 446 -9.75 -13.59 -16.71
N GLY A 447 -11.08 -13.54 -16.62
CA GLY A 447 -11.82 -13.85 -15.40
C GLY A 447 -12.58 -12.67 -14.79
N ASN A 448 -13.11 -12.90 -13.59
CA ASN A 448 -13.89 -11.93 -12.84
C ASN A 448 -13.00 -11.21 -11.83
N LEU A 449 -13.03 -9.89 -11.89
CA LEU A 449 -12.42 -9.06 -10.86
C LEU A 449 -13.28 -9.14 -9.60
N VAL A 450 -12.65 -8.89 -8.44
CA VAL A 450 -13.36 -8.74 -7.18
C VAL A 450 -14.44 -7.66 -7.28
N TRP A 451 -14.16 -6.58 -8.01
CA TRP A 451 -15.11 -5.51 -8.28
C TRP A 451 -15.08 -5.13 -9.77
N ASN A 452 -15.96 -5.76 -10.56
CA ASN A 452 -15.97 -5.63 -12.03
C ASN A 452 -16.25 -4.22 -12.55
N THR A 453 -16.91 -3.35 -11.77
CA THR A 453 -17.18 -1.96 -12.14
C THR A 453 -16.03 -1.01 -11.80
N ARG A 454 -14.91 -1.53 -11.29
CA ARG A 454 -13.75 -0.72 -10.88
C ARG A 454 -12.53 -1.01 -11.77
N PRO A 455 -11.60 -0.04 -11.88
CA PRO A 455 -10.34 -0.23 -12.60
C PRO A 455 -9.56 -1.47 -12.15
N VAL A 456 -8.81 -2.04 -13.09
CA VAL A 456 -7.89 -3.17 -12.87
C VAL A 456 -6.64 -2.67 -12.16
N GLY A 457 -6.09 -3.50 -11.27
CA GLY A 457 -4.90 -3.16 -10.49
C GLY A 457 -5.14 -2.06 -9.47
N ARG A 458 -6.40 -1.66 -9.25
CA ARG A 458 -6.75 -0.69 -8.21
C ARG A 458 -6.49 -1.27 -6.83
N LEU A 459 -5.92 -0.49 -5.92
CA LEU A 459 -5.77 -0.90 -4.53
C LEU A 459 -7.16 -1.12 -3.91
N LEU A 460 -7.28 -2.10 -3.03
CA LEU A 460 -8.49 -2.42 -2.32
C LEU A 460 -8.10 -2.80 -0.89
N ALA A 461 -9.06 -2.68 0.03
CA ALA A 461 -8.92 -3.17 1.38
C ALA A 461 -10.05 -4.15 1.68
N ARG A 462 -9.76 -5.28 2.31
CA ARG A 462 -10.75 -6.29 2.69
C ARG A 462 -10.66 -6.59 4.16
N ASN A 463 -11.79 -6.53 4.82
CA ASN A 463 -11.96 -7.09 6.15
C ASN A 463 -12.74 -8.40 6.03
N THR A 464 -12.15 -9.49 6.51
CA THR A 464 -12.78 -10.80 6.54
C THR A 464 -13.08 -11.17 7.98
N SER A 465 -14.35 -11.34 8.29
CA SER A 465 -14.81 -11.97 9.53
C SER A 465 -15.41 -13.34 9.23
N THR A 466 -15.63 -14.15 10.26
CA THR A 466 -16.31 -15.46 10.14
C THR A 466 -17.71 -15.36 9.51
N LEU A 467 -18.39 -14.22 9.65
CA LEU A 467 -19.78 -14.05 9.24
C LEU A 467 -19.95 -13.17 7.99
N LYS A 468 -18.93 -12.39 7.62
CA LYS A 468 -19.05 -11.35 6.61
C LYS A 468 -17.70 -10.95 6.05
N THR A 469 -17.64 -10.82 4.74
CA THR A 469 -16.53 -10.16 4.05
C THR A 469 -16.98 -8.78 3.59
N THR A 470 -16.25 -7.75 4.01
CA THR A 470 -16.45 -6.39 3.51
C THR A 470 -15.22 -6.00 2.70
N THR A 471 -15.42 -5.70 1.42
CA THR A 471 -14.36 -5.14 0.57
C THR A 471 -14.62 -3.65 0.38
N TYR A 472 -13.63 -2.85 0.75
CA TYR A 472 -13.60 -1.41 0.61
C TYR A 472 -12.82 -1.04 -0.64
N ASN A 473 -13.41 -0.14 -1.42
CA ASN A 473 -12.72 0.51 -2.52
C ASN A 473 -11.69 1.46 -1.94
N TYR A 474 -10.41 1.29 -2.27
CA TYR A 474 -9.50 2.39 -2.04
C TYR A 474 -9.91 3.53 -2.96
N GLU A 475 -10.35 4.61 -2.36
CA GLU A 475 -10.37 5.94 -2.95
C GLU A 475 -9.30 6.70 -2.17
N PRO A 476 -8.41 7.45 -2.83
CA PRO A 476 -7.44 8.27 -2.13
C PRO A 476 -8.13 8.96 -0.96
N GLY A 477 -7.58 8.78 0.24
CA GLY A 477 -7.99 9.49 1.44
C GLY A 477 -9.39 9.23 2.00
N CYS A 478 -10.01 8.14 1.57
CA CYS A 478 -11.12 7.58 2.32
C CYS A 478 -10.63 6.93 3.63
N SER A 479 -11.50 6.89 4.63
CA SER A 479 -11.26 6.21 5.89
C SER A 479 -12.04 4.90 6.00
N ILE A 480 -11.46 3.95 6.74
CA ILE A 480 -12.12 2.71 7.12
C ILE A 480 -12.24 2.72 8.64
N THR A 481 -13.47 2.73 9.15
CA THR A 481 -13.70 2.40 10.55
C THR A 481 -13.50 0.91 10.74
N ILE A 482 -12.48 0.57 11.51
CA ILE A 482 -12.12 -0.79 11.86
C ILE A 482 -13.24 -1.32 12.76
N PRO A 483 -14.03 -2.32 12.32
CA PRO A 483 -15.22 -2.72 13.04
C PRO A 483 -14.90 -3.18 14.46
N GLY A 484 -15.82 -2.96 15.39
CA GLY A 484 -15.69 -3.57 16.72
C GLY A 484 -15.58 -5.08 16.58
N GLY A 485 -14.59 -5.70 17.23
CA GLY A 485 -14.56 -7.14 17.36
C GLY A 485 -15.81 -7.58 18.10
N GLY A 486 -16.70 -8.32 17.42
CA GLY A 486 -17.81 -8.97 18.11
C GLY A 486 -17.24 -9.93 19.15
N THR A 487 -17.74 -9.90 20.37
CA THR A 487 -17.50 -10.97 21.35
C THR A 487 -18.04 -12.26 20.77
N GLY A 488 -17.18 -13.09 20.19
CA GLY A 488 -17.54 -14.47 19.88
C GLY A 488 -17.99 -15.18 21.17
N PRO A 489 -18.94 -16.13 21.09
CA PRO A 489 -19.36 -16.88 22.27
C PRO A 489 -18.18 -17.74 22.73
N GLY A 490 -17.50 -17.30 23.79
CA GLY A 490 -16.25 -17.90 24.29
C GLY A 490 -15.26 -16.92 24.91
N GLY A 491 -15.72 -15.75 25.39
CA GLY A 491 -14.93 -14.64 25.93
C GLY A 491 -13.58 -14.99 26.59
N SER A 492 -12.48 -14.62 25.91
CA SER A 492 -11.23 -14.13 26.50
C SER A 492 -10.25 -13.63 25.43
N GLY A 493 -10.72 -12.85 24.45
CA GLY A 493 -9.83 -12.24 23.45
C GLY A 493 -10.56 -11.24 22.59
N LEU A 494 -10.23 -9.96 22.75
CA LEU A 494 -10.57 -8.91 21.79
C LEU A 494 -9.91 -9.28 20.45
N SER A 495 -10.63 -9.99 19.57
CA SER A 495 -10.19 -10.19 18.19
C SER A 495 -10.24 -8.84 17.49
N THR A 496 -9.13 -8.15 17.46
CA THR A 496 -8.96 -6.90 16.72
C THR A 496 -9.03 -7.24 15.23
N PRO A 497 -9.76 -6.46 14.42
CA PRO A 497 -9.97 -6.85 13.03
C PRO A 497 -8.68 -6.79 12.24
N TYR A 498 -8.58 -7.71 11.30
CA TYR A 498 -7.50 -7.75 10.34
C TYR A 498 -7.97 -7.17 9.01
N LEU A 499 -7.21 -6.21 8.49
CA LEU A 499 -7.43 -5.62 7.18
C LEU A 499 -6.38 -6.14 6.21
N LYS A 500 -6.82 -6.81 5.15
CA LYS A 500 -5.97 -7.21 4.04
C LYS A 500 -5.95 -6.10 3.00
N LEU A 501 -4.77 -5.68 2.57
CA LEU A 501 -4.59 -4.81 1.41
C LEU A 501 -4.25 -5.70 0.21
N GLY A 502 -4.81 -5.40 -0.95
CA GLY A 502 -4.61 -6.16 -2.18
C GLY A 502 -5.10 -5.39 -3.40
N VAL A 503 -5.04 -6.00 -4.57
CA VAL A 503 -5.44 -5.35 -5.83
C VAL A 503 -6.73 -5.90 -6.41
N ASN A 504 -7.46 -5.05 -7.12
CA ASN A 504 -8.60 -5.43 -7.96
C ASN A 504 -8.10 -6.08 -9.25
N ASP A 505 -7.55 -7.28 -9.12
CA ASP A 505 -7.08 -8.10 -10.23
C ASP A 505 -7.49 -9.57 -10.01
N THR A 506 -7.24 -10.41 -11.01
CA THR A 506 -7.40 -11.86 -10.92
C THR A 506 -6.18 -12.48 -10.25
N ALA A 507 -6.35 -13.61 -9.54
CA ALA A 507 -5.25 -14.37 -8.93
C ALA A 507 -4.11 -14.63 -9.93
N ALA A 508 -4.49 -15.13 -11.12
CA ALA A 508 -3.56 -15.56 -12.14
C ALA A 508 -2.73 -14.38 -12.67
N ASP A 509 -3.37 -13.24 -12.93
CA ASP A 509 -2.67 -12.03 -13.39
C ASP A 509 -1.81 -11.41 -12.29
N ALA A 510 -2.29 -11.35 -11.04
CA ALA A 510 -1.48 -10.85 -9.93
C ALA A 510 -0.22 -11.71 -9.72
N GLN A 511 -0.36 -13.04 -9.76
CA GLN A 511 0.78 -13.96 -9.67
C GLN A 511 1.77 -13.76 -10.83
N ARG A 512 1.27 -13.63 -12.07
CA ARG A 512 2.10 -13.36 -13.25
C ARG A 512 2.89 -12.05 -13.07
N LEU A 513 2.22 -10.99 -12.64
CA LEU A 513 2.81 -9.66 -12.50
C LEU A 513 3.83 -9.58 -11.36
N ARG A 514 3.60 -10.33 -10.27
CA ARG A 514 4.56 -10.46 -9.17
C ARG A 514 5.90 -11.06 -9.61
N GLY A 515 5.88 -12.03 -10.53
CA GLY A 515 7.09 -12.64 -11.08
C GLY A 515 7.87 -11.74 -12.04
N GLY A 516 7.28 -10.64 -12.51
CA GLY A 516 7.75 -9.85 -13.64
C GLY A 516 7.78 -8.34 -13.39
N PHE A 517 8.43 -7.87 -12.32
CA PHE A 517 8.81 -6.46 -12.08
C PHE A 517 7.80 -5.53 -11.39
N SER A 518 6.65 -6.00 -10.91
CA SER A 518 5.78 -5.17 -10.06
C SER A 518 6.39 -4.98 -8.66
N LEU A 519 6.52 -3.73 -8.20
CA LEU A 519 7.06 -3.38 -6.87
C LEU A 519 5.98 -3.31 -5.77
N GLY A 520 4.70 -3.37 -6.14
CA GLY A 520 3.59 -3.11 -5.22
C GLY A 520 3.36 -1.62 -4.93
N TYR A 521 2.51 -1.35 -3.95
CA TYR A 521 2.11 0.00 -3.54
C TYR A 521 2.67 0.35 -2.17
N SER A 522 3.07 1.61 -1.99
CA SER A 522 3.38 2.16 -0.66
C SER A 522 2.11 2.77 -0.08
N VAL A 523 1.60 2.20 1.00
CA VAL A 523 0.36 2.61 1.65
C VAL A 523 0.68 3.18 3.02
N ARG A 524 0.32 4.42 3.26
CA ARG A 524 0.43 5.08 4.55
C ARG A 524 -0.93 5.06 5.26
N ALA A 525 -0.96 4.51 6.47
CA ALA A 525 -2.15 4.43 7.31
C ALA A 525 -2.04 5.42 8.48
N PHE A 526 -2.99 6.35 8.57
CA PHE A 526 -3.08 7.36 9.63
C PHE A 526 -4.18 7.01 10.61
N PHE A 527 -3.90 7.22 11.90
CA PHE A 527 -4.84 6.95 12.98
C PHE A 527 -5.59 8.23 13.37
N LEU A 528 -6.80 8.41 12.84
CA LEU A 528 -7.51 9.69 12.91
C LEU A 528 -7.94 10.10 14.33
N SER A 529 -8.13 9.14 15.23
CA SER A 529 -8.47 9.42 16.63
C SER A 529 -7.39 10.20 17.37
N GLU A 530 -6.12 10.15 16.93
CA GLU A 530 -5.02 10.91 17.54
C GLU A 530 -5.14 12.42 17.27
N VAL A 531 -5.88 12.78 16.23
CA VAL A 531 -6.06 14.17 15.77
C VAL A 531 -7.27 14.83 16.47
N GLY A 532 -7.93 14.12 17.39
CA GLY A 532 -9.18 14.59 18.01
C GLY A 532 -10.35 14.66 17.02
N LEU A 533 -10.20 14.06 15.85
CA LEU A 533 -11.22 14.05 14.80
C LEU A 533 -12.18 12.91 15.06
N GLY A 534 -13.46 13.24 15.20
CA GLY A 534 -14.51 12.24 15.12
C GLY A 534 -14.43 11.52 13.77
N ALA A 535 -14.63 10.20 13.78
CA ALA A 535 -14.70 9.38 12.57
C ALA A 535 -15.71 9.89 11.52
N SER A 536 -16.66 10.74 11.93
CA SER A 536 -17.69 11.35 11.09
C SER A 536 -17.20 12.44 10.12
N LEU A 537 -15.95 12.90 10.25
CA LEU A 537 -15.41 14.03 9.47
C LEU A 537 -14.61 13.60 8.23
N VAL A 538 -14.35 12.29 8.08
CA VAL A 538 -13.61 11.75 6.94
C VAL A 538 -14.55 10.91 6.07
N PRO A 539 -14.56 11.11 4.74
CA PRO A 539 -15.32 10.24 3.85
C PRO A 539 -15.00 8.77 4.12
N SER A 540 -16.03 7.94 4.31
CA SER A 540 -15.85 6.50 4.45
C SER A 540 -15.61 5.87 3.08
N CYS A 541 -14.68 4.93 3.00
CA CYS A 541 -14.45 4.19 1.76
C CYS A 541 -15.74 3.48 1.31
N ALA A 542 -16.10 3.65 0.03
CA ALA A 542 -17.20 2.90 -0.56
C ALA A 542 -16.96 1.39 -0.36
N SER A 543 -17.99 0.65 0.03
CA SER A 543 -17.84 -0.78 0.35
C SER A 543 -18.88 -1.64 -0.34
N VAL A 544 -18.48 -2.88 -0.64
CA VAL A 544 -19.37 -3.97 -1.02
C VAL A 544 -19.28 -5.04 0.06
N ILE A 545 -20.45 -5.47 0.50
CA ILE A 545 -20.61 -6.49 1.52
C ILE A 545 -21.04 -7.77 0.82
N THR A 546 -20.27 -8.83 1.02
CA THR A 546 -20.70 -10.19 0.67
C THR A 546 -20.87 -10.98 1.96
N THR A 547 -22.09 -11.45 2.18
CA THR A 547 -22.32 -12.55 3.13
C THR A 547 -21.76 -13.83 2.50
N PRO A 548 -20.95 -14.62 3.24
CA PRO A 548 -20.56 -15.92 2.75
C PRO A 548 -21.83 -16.73 2.46
N VAL A 549 -21.88 -17.34 1.27
CA VAL A 549 -22.87 -18.39 1.01
C VAL A 549 -22.45 -19.54 1.90
N PHE A 550 -23.16 -19.74 3.01
CA PHE A 550 -23.09 -21.02 3.70
C PHE A 550 -23.60 -22.04 2.69
N GLU A 551 -22.69 -22.82 2.10
CA GLU A 551 -23.09 -24.07 1.46
C GLU A 551 -23.79 -24.87 2.54
N ASN A 552 -25.12 -24.97 2.39
CA ASN A 552 -25.93 -25.81 3.25
C ASN A 552 -25.43 -27.25 3.11
N GLY A 553 -24.77 -27.72 4.17
CA GLY A 553 -24.71 -29.14 4.51
C GLY A 553 -23.37 -29.81 4.24
N VAL A 554 -22.49 -29.79 5.24
CA VAL A 554 -21.96 -31.04 5.81
C VAL A 554 -21.84 -30.84 7.33
N LEU A 555 -22.61 -31.63 8.08
CA LEU A 555 -22.49 -31.76 9.54
C LEU A 555 -21.13 -32.37 9.90
N ALA A 556 -20.61 -31.94 11.05
CA ALA A 556 -19.38 -32.40 11.68
C ALA A 556 -19.25 -33.93 11.79
N PRO A 557 -18.03 -34.40 12.07
CA PRO A 557 -17.81 -35.12 13.34
C PRO A 557 -17.18 -34.23 14.41
#